data_AF-A0A9Q1MCH9-F1
#
_entry.id   AF-A0A9Q1MCH9-F1
#
_cell.length_a   1.000
_cell.length_b   1.000
_cell.length_c   1.000
_cell.angle_alpha   90.00
_cell.angle_beta   90.00
_cell.angle_gamma   90.00
#
_symmetry.space_group_name_H-M   'P 1'
#
loop_
_entity.id
_entity.type
_entity.pdbx_description
1 polymer ?
#
loop_
_entity_poly.entity_id
_entity_poly.type
_entity_poly.pdbx_seq_one_letter_code
_entity_poly.pdbx_strand_id
1 'polypeptide(L)'
;MPLKEAVIHYVISASMRHDLLGSLGGYLFGFLAWSEMYVYKVMYEALILTGSPILDDPRVRHEALNLYDTHKAVNESEYPQFVRYIGGNSARAKLERRRFQILFAVAQNLIPYRQNSNFVTTNLSEQDNQLVTALIEIHNREIFRPGRTMAIAELINALTSDIEIDSD
;
A
#
# COMPACT_ATOMS: atom_id res chain seq x y z
N MET A 1 -18.99 21.37 3.64
CA MET A 1 -18.59 19.99 3.30
C MET A 1 -18.63 19.84 1.78
N PRO A 2 -17.51 19.51 1.12
CA PRO A 2 -17.50 19.29 -0.32
C PRO A 2 -18.37 18.08 -0.71
N LEU A 3 -19.08 18.15 -1.84
CA LEU A 3 -20.05 17.14 -2.30
C LEU A 3 -19.50 15.70 -2.27
N LYS A 4 -18.23 15.50 -2.68
CA LYS A 4 -17.59 14.18 -2.70
C LYS A 4 -17.53 13.53 -1.31
N GLU A 5 -17.20 14.30 -0.28
CA GLU A 5 -17.07 13.81 1.10
C GLU A 5 -18.44 13.36 1.64
N ALA A 6 -19.48 14.16 1.40
CA ALA A 6 -20.85 13.82 1.77
C ALA A 6 -21.34 12.53 1.09
N VAL A 7 -21.02 12.34 -0.20
CA VAL A 7 -21.37 11.12 -0.94
C VAL A 7 -20.65 9.91 -0.37
N ILE A 8 -19.36 10.02 -0.01
CA ILE A 8 -18.63 8.90 0.61
C ILE A 8 -19.22 8.53 1.98
N HIS A 9 -19.51 9.50 2.84
CA HIS A 9 -20.16 9.21 4.12
C HIS A 9 -21.53 8.54 3.94
N TYR A 10 -22.31 8.99 2.95
CA TYR A 10 -23.56 8.33 2.60
C TYR A 10 -23.33 6.87 2.18
N VAL A 11 -22.39 6.60 1.27
CA VAL A 11 -22.05 5.24 0.81
C VAL A 11 -21.62 4.35 1.99
N ILE A 12 -20.78 4.86 2.89
CA ILE A 12 -20.36 4.15 4.10
C ILE A 12 -21.58 3.79 4.95
N SER A 13 -22.43 4.77 5.28
CA SER A 13 -23.63 4.53 6.09
C SER A 13 -24.63 3.58 5.40
N ALA A 14 -24.79 3.69 4.08
CA ALA A 14 -25.68 2.85 3.30
C ALA A 14 -25.19 1.40 3.32
N SER A 15 -23.87 1.18 3.20
CA SER A 15 -23.26 -0.16 3.18
C SER A 15 -23.49 -0.98 4.46
N MET A 16 -23.83 -0.34 5.57
CA MET A 16 -24.12 -1.00 6.85
C MET A 16 -25.57 -1.50 6.96
N ARG A 17 -26.43 -1.22 5.96
CA ARG A 17 -27.83 -1.64 5.96
C ARG A 17 -27.98 -3.08 5.47
N HIS A 18 -29.04 -3.77 5.92
CA HIS A 18 -29.36 -5.14 5.51
C HIS A 18 -30.45 -5.22 4.42
N ASP A 19 -30.67 -4.14 3.67
CA ASP A 19 -31.67 -4.05 2.60
C ASP A 19 -31.01 -3.92 1.21
N LEU A 20 -31.82 -3.75 0.16
CA LEU A 20 -31.32 -3.54 -1.21
C LEU A 20 -30.35 -2.35 -1.31
N LEU A 21 -30.64 -1.29 -0.56
CA LEU A 21 -29.78 -0.11 -0.49
C LEU A 21 -28.45 -0.43 0.21
N GLY A 22 -28.48 -1.33 1.19
CA GLY A 22 -27.31 -2.00 1.79
C GLY A 22 -26.43 -2.69 0.77
N SER A 23 -27.01 -3.57 -0.04
CA SER A 23 -26.28 -4.28 -1.11
C SER A 23 -25.65 -3.33 -2.13
N LEU A 24 -26.40 -2.31 -2.57
CA LEU A 24 -25.88 -1.27 -3.47
C LEU A 24 -24.78 -0.44 -2.80
N GLY A 25 -24.97 -0.07 -1.54
CA GLY A 25 -23.99 0.65 -0.73
C GLY A 25 -22.71 -0.15 -0.56
N GLY A 26 -22.79 -1.45 -0.30
CA GLY A 26 -21.65 -2.35 -0.22
C GLY A 26 -20.89 -2.48 -1.54
N TYR A 27 -21.62 -2.58 -2.65
CA TYR A 27 -21.01 -2.57 -3.99
C TYR A 27 -20.24 -1.27 -4.26
N LEU A 28 -20.88 -0.11 -4.02
CA LEU A 28 -20.26 1.19 -4.19
C LEU A 28 -19.08 1.41 -3.24
N PHE A 29 -19.19 0.93 -2.00
CA PHE A 29 -18.09 0.96 -1.02
C PHE A 29 -16.87 0.22 -1.57
N GLY A 30 -17.05 -1.02 -2.04
CA GLY A 30 -15.97 -1.82 -2.60
C GLY A 30 -15.34 -1.18 -3.85
N PHE A 31 -16.17 -0.58 -4.71
CA PHE A 31 -15.70 0.12 -5.91
C PHE A 31 -14.92 1.39 -5.59
N LEU A 32 -15.36 2.17 -4.61
CA LEU A 32 -14.75 3.45 -4.24
C LEU A 32 -13.54 3.28 -3.32
N ALA A 33 -13.46 2.16 -2.58
CA ALA A 33 -12.36 1.86 -1.69
C ALA A 33 -11.03 1.84 -2.46
N TRP A 34 -10.06 2.61 -1.98
CA TRP A 34 -8.73 2.79 -2.58
C TRP A 34 -8.73 3.43 -3.98
N SER A 35 -9.88 3.93 -4.44
CA SER A 35 -9.96 4.67 -5.70
C SER A 35 -9.14 5.95 -5.59
N GLU A 36 -8.47 6.33 -6.69
CA GLU A 36 -7.47 7.40 -6.75
C GLU A 36 -6.24 7.23 -5.81
N MET A 37 -6.11 6.11 -5.10
CA MET A 37 -4.99 5.78 -4.21
C MET A 37 -4.13 4.62 -4.74
N TYR A 38 -4.24 4.32 -6.04
CA TYR A 38 -3.57 3.19 -6.69
C TYR A 38 -2.05 3.16 -6.44
N VAL A 39 -1.38 4.31 -6.54
CA VAL A 39 0.07 4.44 -6.33
C VAL A 39 0.46 3.97 -4.92
N TYR A 40 -0.26 4.46 -3.91
CA TYR A 40 -0.07 4.04 -2.53
C TYR A 40 -0.36 2.54 -2.36
N LYS A 41 -1.47 2.04 -2.91
CA LYS A 41 -1.86 0.62 -2.79
C LYS A 41 -0.80 -0.32 -3.36
N VAL A 42 -0.26 0.01 -4.54
CA VAL A 42 0.81 -0.77 -5.19
C VAL A 42 2.08 -0.78 -4.34
N MET A 43 2.51 0.37 -3.83
CA MET A 43 3.69 0.43 -2.96
C MET A 43 3.47 -0.29 -1.63
N TYR A 44 2.26 -0.19 -1.05
CA TYR A 44 1.92 -0.90 0.17
C TYR A 44 2.02 -2.42 -0.02
N GLU A 45 1.40 -2.95 -1.07
CA GLU A 45 1.42 -4.38 -1.39
C GLU A 45 2.84 -4.88 -1.71
N ALA A 46 3.60 -4.15 -2.52
CA ALA A 46 4.91 -4.59 -3.00
C ALA A 46 6.05 -4.38 -2.00
N LEU A 47 6.00 -3.30 -1.21
CA LEU A 47 7.17 -2.82 -0.43
C LEU A 47 6.93 -2.88 1.08
N ILE A 48 5.78 -2.42 1.55
CA ILE A 48 5.48 -2.35 2.99
C ILE A 48 5.13 -3.75 3.50
N LEU A 49 4.17 -4.41 2.84
CA LEU A 49 3.69 -5.72 3.26
C LEU A 49 4.79 -6.80 3.18
N THR A 50 5.72 -6.65 2.24
CA THR A 50 6.83 -7.59 2.04
C THR A 50 8.05 -7.30 2.92
N GLY A 51 8.06 -6.18 3.67
CA GLY A 51 9.23 -5.75 4.43
C GLY A 51 10.47 -5.52 3.54
N SER A 52 10.25 -4.87 2.39
CA SER A 52 11.25 -4.67 1.36
C SER A 52 12.46 -3.87 1.90
N PRO A 53 13.69 -4.39 1.78
CA PRO A 53 14.89 -3.71 2.28
C PRO A 53 15.28 -2.49 1.44
N ILE A 54 14.64 -2.28 0.28
CA ILE A 54 14.87 -1.07 -0.52
C ILE A 54 14.40 0.18 0.21
N LEU A 55 13.52 0.05 1.20
CA LEU A 55 13.05 1.19 2.01
C LEU A 55 14.17 1.79 2.87
N ASP A 56 15.22 1.02 3.14
CA ASP A 56 16.43 1.47 3.84
C ASP A 56 17.54 1.92 2.88
N ASP A 57 17.35 1.81 1.56
CA ASP A 57 18.36 2.18 0.57
C ASP A 57 18.54 3.71 0.51
N PRO A 58 19.77 4.24 0.71
CA PRO A 58 20.02 5.68 0.73
C PRO A 58 19.57 6.42 -0.54
N ARG A 59 19.56 5.75 -1.69
CA ARG A 59 19.24 6.35 -3.00
C ARG A 59 17.76 6.70 -3.13
N VAL A 60 16.89 6.05 -2.37
CA VAL A 60 15.43 6.32 -2.33
C VAL A 60 14.96 6.86 -1.00
N ARG A 61 15.87 7.23 -0.09
CA ARG A 61 15.55 7.68 1.27
C ARG A 61 14.47 8.76 1.33
N HIS A 62 14.52 9.74 0.42
CA HIS A 62 13.51 10.80 0.36
C HIS A 62 12.10 10.26 0.03
N GLU A 63 11.99 9.37 -0.96
CA GLU A 63 10.71 8.74 -1.29
C GLU A 63 10.25 7.75 -0.21
N ALA A 64 11.18 7.06 0.46
CA ALA A 64 10.88 6.16 1.56
C ALA A 64 10.30 6.92 2.77
N LEU A 65 10.87 8.08 3.12
CA LEU A 65 10.31 8.97 4.14
C LEU A 65 8.94 9.51 3.73
N ASN A 66 8.75 9.90 2.47
CA ASN A 66 7.42 10.27 1.97
C ASN A 66 6.41 9.14 2.12
N LEU A 67 6.84 7.89 1.89
CA LEU A 67 5.97 6.72 1.97
C LEU A 67 5.60 6.45 3.42
N TYR A 68 6.55 6.57 4.35
CA TYR A 68 6.30 6.50 5.79
C TYR A 68 5.27 7.54 6.23
N ASP A 69 5.45 8.81 5.88
CA ASP A 69 4.52 9.89 6.24
C ASP A 69 3.12 9.68 5.67
N THR A 70 3.06 9.11 4.46
CA THR A 70 1.80 8.80 3.78
C THR A 70 1.11 7.62 4.42
N HIS A 71 1.85 6.55 4.72
CA HIS A 71 1.34 5.38 5.42
C HIS A 71 0.78 5.75 6.79
N LYS A 72 1.53 6.55 7.56
CA LYS A 72 1.06 7.09 8.83
C LYS A 72 -0.24 7.88 8.68
N ALA A 73 -0.30 8.83 7.75
CA ALA A 73 -1.51 9.63 7.52
C ALA A 73 -2.72 8.80 7.06
N VAL A 74 -2.49 7.72 6.32
CA VAL A 74 -3.56 6.80 5.90
C VAL A 74 -4.07 5.98 7.08
N ASN A 75 -3.18 5.47 7.94
CA ASN A 75 -3.56 4.67 9.11
C ASN A 75 -4.20 5.49 10.23
N GLU A 76 -3.87 6.78 10.34
CA GLU A 76 -4.48 7.69 11.31
C GLU A 76 -5.90 8.13 10.92
N SER A 77 -6.33 7.84 9.69
CA SER A 77 -7.67 8.17 9.21
C SER A 77 -8.70 7.14 9.65
N GLU A 78 -9.90 7.60 10.02
CA GLU A 78 -11.03 6.73 10.39
C GLU A 78 -11.41 5.76 9.26
N TYR A 79 -11.35 6.22 8.01
CA TYR A 79 -11.54 5.36 6.84
C TYR A 79 -10.33 5.41 5.90
N PRO A 80 -9.28 4.60 6.13
CA PRO A 80 -8.03 4.60 5.36
C PRO A 80 -8.24 4.47 3.84
N GLN A 81 -9.17 3.62 3.43
CA GLN A 81 -9.52 3.36 2.04
C GLN A 81 -10.19 4.54 1.32
N PHE A 82 -10.63 5.57 2.05
CA PHE A 82 -11.28 6.76 1.48
C PHE A 82 -10.51 8.06 1.75
N VAL A 83 -9.29 8.00 2.31
CA VAL A 83 -8.48 9.19 2.68
C VAL A 83 -8.38 10.22 1.56
N ARG A 84 -8.35 9.78 0.31
CA ARG A 84 -8.33 10.68 -0.85
C ARG A 84 -9.57 11.57 -0.96
N TYR A 85 -10.72 11.10 -0.51
CA TYR A 85 -12.01 11.79 -0.58
C TYR A 85 -12.38 12.52 0.70
N ILE A 86 -12.08 11.94 1.86
CA ILE A 86 -12.49 12.47 3.18
C ILE A 86 -11.34 13.11 3.96
N GLY A 87 -10.09 12.76 3.64
CA GLY A 87 -8.93 13.31 4.32
C GLY A 87 -8.79 14.81 4.04
N GLY A 88 -8.22 15.56 4.98
CA GLY A 88 -7.90 16.96 4.77
C GLY A 88 -6.86 17.17 3.66
N ASN A 89 -6.69 18.42 3.21
CA ASN A 89 -5.74 18.77 2.14
C ASN A 89 -4.31 18.26 2.41
N SER A 90 -3.87 18.28 3.67
CA SER A 90 -2.57 17.73 4.08
C SER A 90 -2.44 16.23 3.80
N ALA A 91 -3.45 15.43 4.15
CA ALA A 91 -3.44 13.99 3.87
C ALA A 91 -3.51 13.71 2.36
N ARG A 92 -4.30 14.48 1.61
CA ARG A 92 -4.40 14.34 0.15
C ARG A 92 -3.08 14.68 -0.57
N ALA A 93 -2.36 15.70 -0.11
CA ALA A 93 -1.05 16.08 -0.64
C ALA A 93 0.03 15.00 -0.41
N LYS A 94 -0.14 14.16 0.62
CA LYS A 94 0.74 13.01 0.86
C LYS A 94 0.57 11.90 -0.17
N LEU A 95 -0.62 11.75 -0.74
CA LEU A 95 -0.94 10.74 -1.75
C LEU A 95 -0.54 11.13 -3.18
N GLU A 96 0.12 12.28 -3.38
CA GLU A 96 0.48 12.73 -4.73
C GLU A 96 1.56 11.85 -5.37
N ARG A 97 1.25 11.30 -6.55
CA ARG A 97 2.12 10.41 -7.32
C ARG A 97 3.54 10.94 -7.51
N ARG A 98 3.70 12.26 -7.72
CA ARG A 98 5.01 12.89 -7.97
C ARG A 98 6.02 12.71 -6.82
N ARG A 99 5.57 12.31 -5.63
CA ARG A 99 6.41 12.07 -4.45
C ARG A 99 7.09 10.68 -4.46
N PHE A 100 6.73 9.82 -5.41
CA PHE A 100 7.05 8.39 -5.41
C PHE A 100 7.47 7.86 -6.79
N GLN A 101 8.26 8.61 -7.56
CA GLN A 101 8.51 8.21 -8.96
C GLN A 101 9.29 6.91 -9.05
N ILE A 102 10.36 6.77 -8.26
CA ILE A 102 11.24 5.60 -8.28
C ILE A 102 10.59 4.43 -7.54
N LEU A 103 10.08 4.64 -6.32
CA LEU A 103 9.47 3.58 -5.51
C LEU A 103 8.22 3.00 -6.17
N PHE A 104 7.41 3.83 -6.82
CA PHE A 104 6.26 3.34 -7.57
C PHE A 104 6.69 2.50 -8.77
N ALA A 105 7.69 2.94 -9.53
CA ALA A 105 8.22 2.16 -10.65
C ALA A 105 8.78 0.80 -10.20
N VAL A 106 9.53 0.76 -9.10
CA VAL A 106 10.00 -0.49 -8.50
C VAL A 106 8.80 -1.38 -8.10
N ALA A 107 7.84 -0.84 -7.35
CA ALA A 107 6.68 -1.58 -6.89
C ALA A 107 5.83 -2.14 -8.04
N GLN A 108 5.67 -1.40 -9.13
CA GLN A 108 4.97 -1.88 -10.33
C GLN A 108 5.68 -3.08 -10.97
N ASN A 109 7.01 -3.08 -11.02
CA ASN A 109 7.78 -4.18 -11.58
C ASN A 109 7.78 -5.43 -10.69
N LEU A 110 7.61 -5.27 -9.38
CA LEU A 110 7.56 -6.37 -8.43
C LEU A 110 6.21 -7.12 -8.39
N ILE A 111 5.12 -6.51 -8.90
CA ILE A 111 3.78 -7.16 -8.92
C ILE A 111 3.48 -7.73 -10.32
N PRO A 112 3.62 -9.06 -10.53
CA PRO A 112 3.57 -9.67 -11.87
C PRO A 112 2.21 -9.54 -12.58
N TYR A 113 1.10 -9.43 -11.84
CA TYR A 113 -0.25 -9.38 -12.45
C TYR A 113 -0.75 -7.96 -12.78
N ARG A 114 0.02 -6.90 -12.47
CA ARG A 114 -0.42 -5.49 -12.66
C ARG A 114 0.26 -4.74 -13.82
N GLN A 115 1.15 -5.41 -14.55
CA GLN A 115 1.89 -4.83 -15.69
C GLN A 115 0.98 -4.41 -16.87
N ASN A 116 -0.27 -4.91 -16.93
CA ASN A 116 -1.25 -4.60 -17.99
C ASN A 116 -2.09 -3.34 -17.74
N SER A 117 -1.85 -2.60 -16.66
CA SER A 117 -2.59 -1.37 -16.43
C SER A 117 -1.94 -0.22 -17.22
N ASN A 118 -2.70 0.41 -18.12
CA ASN A 118 -2.34 1.59 -18.95
C ASN A 118 -1.94 2.84 -18.14
N PHE A 119 -1.51 2.68 -16.89
CA PHE A 119 -0.97 3.75 -16.08
C PHE A 119 0.38 4.15 -16.67
N VAL A 120 0.33 5.26 -17.42
CA VAL A 120 1.46 6.07 -17.90
C VAL A 120 2.69 5.77 -17.08
N THR A 121 3.63 5.02 -17.65
CA THR A 121 4.98 4.84 -17.13
C THR A 121 5.50 6.21 -16.72
N THR A 122 6.01 6.33 -15.50
CA THR A 122 6.76 7.52 -15.10
C THR A 122 7.78 7.78 -16.20
N ASN A 123 7.80 9.00 -16.77
CA ASN A 123 8.80 9.42 -17.75
C ASN A 123 10.15 9.55 -17.03
N LEU A 124 10.72 8.40 -16.67
CA LEU A 124 11.97 8.28 -15.94
C LEU A 124 13.13 8.50 -16.90
N SER A 125 14.17 9.15 -16.40
CA SER A 125 15.43 9.24 -17.14
C SER A 125 16.07 7.84 -17.28
N GLU A 126 17.05 7.70 -18.18
CA GLU A 126 17.81 6.45 -18.28
C GLU A 126 18.49 6.07 -16.95
N GLN A 127 19.02 7.07 -16.23
CA GLN A 127 19.63 6.87 -14.92
C GLN A 127 18.62 6.36 -13.88
N ASP A 128 17.41 6.91 -13.88
CA ASP A 128 16.33 6.46 -13.01
C ASP A 128 15.91 5.02 -13.32
N ASN A 129 15.85 4.65 -14.60
CA ASN A 129 15.55 3.27 -15.00
C ASN A 129 16.64 2.29 -14.53
N GLN A 130 17.92 2.65 -14.66
CA GLN A 130 19.03 1.84 -14.12
C GLN A 130 18.94 1.69 -12.60
N LEU A 131 18.58 2.76 -11.89
CA LEU A 131 18.35 2.72 -10.45
C LEU A 131 17.19 1.78 -10.10
N VAL A 132 16.07 1.86 -10.81
CA VAL A 132 14.91 0.98 -10.60
C VAL A 132 15.31 -0.48 -10.76
N THR A 133 16.03 -0.84 -11.82
CA THR A 133 16.54 -2.21 -12.03
C THR A 133 17.42 -2.67 -10.88
N ALA A 134 18.39 -1.84 -10.45
CA ALA A 134 19.29 -2.19 -9.35
C ALA A 134 18.53 -2.38 -8.01
N LEU A 135 17.47 -1.61 -7.76
CA LEU A 135 16.65 -1.75 -6.55
C LEU A 135 15.80 -3.03 -6.58
N ILE A 136 15.27 -3.40 -7.74
CA ILE A 136 14.54 -4.67 -7.92
C ILE A 136 15.46 -5.86 -7.66
N GLU A 137 16.70 -5.82 -8.15
CA GLU A 137 17.70 -6.87 -7.88
C GLU A 137 17.99 -7.00 -6.38
N ILE A 138 18.14 -5.88 -5.66
CA ILE A 138 18.31 -5.89 -4.21
C ILE A 138 17.09 -6.50 -3.53
N HIS A 139 15.87 -6.06 -3.88
CA HIS A 139 14.64 -6.60 -3.32
C HIS A 139 14.58 -8.13 -3.47
N ASN A 140 14.73 -8.63 -4.70
CA ASN A 140 14.66 -10.05 -4.99
C ASN A 140 15.75 -10.83 -4.25
N ARG A 141 16.98 -10.31 -4.23
CA ARG A 141 18.09 -10.97 -3.53
C ARG A 141 17.80 -11.11 -2.04
N GLU A 142 17.30 -10.07 -1.38
CA GLU A 142 17.14 -10.05 0.08
C GLU A 142 15.81 -10.65 0.58
N ILE A 143 14.75 -10.64 -0.23
CA ILE A 143 13.48 -11.31 0.11
C ILE A 143 13.63 -12.82 0.02
N PHE A 144 14.31 -13.31 -1.02
CA PHE A 144 14.50 -14.75 -1.25
C PHE A 144 15.80 -15.28 -0.63
N ARG A 145 16.45 -14.53 0.26
CA ARG A 145 17.66 -14.99 0.96
C ARG A 145 17.33 -16.21 1.83
N PRO A 146 18.02 -17.36 1.63
CA PRO A 146 17.87 -18.51 2.51
C PRO A 146 18.35 -18.12 3.91
N GLY A 147 17.42 -18.00 4.85
CA GLY A 147 17.64 -17.50 6.21
C GLY A 147 16.51 -16.60 6.72
N ARG A 148 15.89 -15.79 5.85
CA ARG A 148 14.76 -14.93 6.23
C ARG A 148 13.44 -15.73 6.33
N THR A 149 13.29 -16.75 5.50
CA THR A 149 12.20 -17.74 5.59
C THR A 149 12.31 -18.65 6.82
N MET A 150 13.53 -18.98 7.25
CA MET A 150 13.78 -19.73 8.48
C MET A 150 13.41 -18.90 9.71
N ALA A 151 13.79 -17.63 9.78
CA ALA A 151 13.43 -16.74 10.88
C ALA A 151 11.91 -16.55 11.04
N ILE A 152 11.15 -16.50 9.94
CA ILE A 152 9.67 -16.43 10.00
C ILE A 152 9.08 -17.77 10.48
N ALA A 153 9.61 -18.90 10.02
CA ALA A 153 9.15 -20.22 10.47
C ALA A 153 9.48 -20.47 11.95
N GLU A 154 10.65 -20.03 12.42
CA GLU A 154 11.04 -20.06 13.83
C GLU A 154 10.18 -19.13 14.69
N LEU A 155 9.85 -17.93 14.19
CA LEU A 155 8.94 -17.01 14.88
C LEU A 155 7.53 -17.57 14.99
N ILE A 156 7.01 -18.20 13.92
CA ILE A 156 5.70 -18.86 13.93
C ILE A 156 5.70 -20.03 14.90
N ASN A 157 6.73 -20.88 14.89
CA ASN A 157 6.85 -22.00 15.81
C ASN A 157 6.93 -21.56 17.27
N ALA A 158 7.71 -20.51 17.56
CA ALA A 158 7.80 -19.92 18.90
C ALA A 158 6.46 -19.34 19.39
N LEU A 159 5.65 -18.78 18.48
CA LEU A 159 4.32 -18.26 18.81
C LEU A 159 3.28 -19.37 19.00
N THR A 160 3.44 -20.53 18.36
CA THR A 160 2.56 -21.70 18.57
C THR A 160 2.96 -22.58 19.75
N SER A 161 4.22 -22.57 20.20
CA SER A 161 4.65 -23.31 21.38
C SER A 161 4.14 -22.70 22.70
N ASP A 162 3.77 -21.42 22.70
CA ASP A 162 3.21 -20.74 23.87
C ASP A 162 1.68 -20.94 24.03
N ILE A 163 1.04 -21.71 23.13
CA ILE A 163 -0.42 -22.00 23.14
C ILE A 163 -0.73 -23.42 23.67
N GLU A 164 0.26 -24.19 24.12
CA GLU A 164 -0.01 -25.35 24.98
C GLU A 164 -0.23 -24.87 26.42
N ILE A 165 -1.44 -24.34 26.68
CA ILE A 165 -1.96 -24.20 28.04
C ILE A 165 -2.66 -25.50 28.41
N ASP A 166 -2.10 -26.16 29.42
CA ASP A 166 -2.61 -27.28 30.21
C ASP A 166 -4.14 -27.40 30.17
N SER A 167 -4.62 -28.44 29.51
CA SER A 167 -5.94 -29.00 29.75
C SER A 167 -5.81 -30.17 30.73
N ASP A 168 -5.81 -29.86 32.03
CA ASP A 168 -6.19 -30.78 33.11
C ASP A 168 -7.68 -30.60 33.47
#